data_AF-A0A7S2UW04-F1
#
_entry.id   AF-A0A7S2UW04-F1
#
_cell.length_a   1.000
_cell.length_b   1.000
_cell.length_c   1.000
_cell.angle_alpha   90.00
_cell.angle_beta   90.00
_cell.angle_gamma   90.00
#
_symmetry.space_group_name_H-M   'P 1'
#
loop_
_entity.id
_entity.type
_entity.pdbx_description
1 polymer ?
#
loop_
_entity_poly.entity_id
_entity_poly.type
_entity_poly.pdbx_seq_one_letter_code
_entity_poly.pdbx_strand_id
1 'polypeptide(L)'
;GWGASLAHFYQRKADVLNRGCNGFNSRWGLLLAPQLLKQQRRPLLLVIVCFGANDAAVAVPPASADQHPLHVPLEEFEHNIRRIVQEIRSISGPQTRVMLMTPPPVHEAMLEPLASRGLMGGGQRRNERARKYTDALMRAAEEMNTNRGRYVPPVHVVDIWKAMGGTDEGLAA
;
A
#
# COMPACT_ATOMS: atom_id res chain seq x y z
N GLY A 1 11.69 3.69 12.58
CA GLY A 1 10.47 3.54 11.76
C GLY A 1 9.83 2.20 12.03
N TRP A 2 8.53 2.04 11.78
CA TRP A 2 7.75 0.87 12.21
C TRP A 2 8.30 -0.48 11.70
N GLY A 3 8.82 -0.55 10.47
CA GLY A 3 9.40 -1.77 9.92
C GLY A 3 10.66 -2.24 10.67
N ALA A 4 11.47 -1.30 11.17
CA ALA A 4 12.63 -1.61 12.00
C ALA A 4 12.20 -2.10 13.40
N SER A 5 11.15 -1.50 13.96
CA SER A 5 10.56 -1.96 15.23
C SER A 5 10.00 -3.38 15.10
N LEU A 6 9.35 -3.70 13.97
CA LEU A 6 8.88 -5.05 13.69
C LEU A 6 10.05 -6.04 13.58
N ALA A 7 11.11 -5.68 12.85
CA ALA A 7 12.32 -6.50 12.75
C ALA A 7 12.96 -6.74 14.12
N HIS A 8 13.00 -5.72 14.98
CA HIS A 8 13.50 -5.84 16.35
C HIS A 8 12.64 -6.79 17.19
N PHE A 9 11.31 -6.64 17.16
CA PHE A 9 10.39 -7.48 17.93
C PHE A 9 10.45 -8.96 17.53
N TYR A 10 10.66 -9.24 16.24
CA TYR A 10 10.78 -10.59 15.71
C TYR A 10 12.22 -11.13 15.65
N GLN A 11 13.18 -10.43 16.28
CA GLN A 11 14.55 -10.93 16.39
C GLN A 11 14.57 -12.37 16.91
N ARG A 12 15.36 -13.21 16.23
CA ARG A 12 15.50 -14.65 16.51
C ARG A 12 14.22 -15.49 16.35
N LYS A 13 13.13 -14.92 15.81
CA LYS A 13 11.86 -15.63 15.54
C LYS A 13 11.51 -15.64 14.06
N ALA A 14 11.71 -14.53 13.36
CA ALA A 14 11.48 -14.40 11.92
C ALA A 14 12.33 -13.29 11.31
N ASP A 15 12.66 -13.44 10.03
CA ASP A 15 13.33 -12.39 9.25
C ASP A 15 12.26 -11.41 8.73
N VAL A 16 12.49 -10.11 8.93
CA VAL A 16 11.62 -9.03 8.41
C VAL A 16 12.33 -8.34 7.26
N LEU A 17 11.81 -8.49 6.05
CA LEU A 17 12.41 -7.97 4.82
C LEU A 17 11.62 -6.78 4.29
N ASN A 18 12.27 -5.62 4.17
CA ASN A 18 11.67 -4.44 3.53
C ASN A 18 11.86 -4.51 2.01
N ARG A 19 10.75 -4.45 1.26
CA ARG A 19 10.73 -4.41 -0.22
C ARG A 19 10.02 -3.15 -0.76
N GLY A 20 9.83 -2.14 0.07
CA GLY A 20 9.28 -0.86 -0.32
C GLY A 20 10.30 -0.02 -1.09
N CYS A 21 9.87 0.55 -2.20
CA CYS A 21 10.65 1.50 -3.00
C CYS A 21 9.90 2.83 -3.08
N ASN A 22 10.64 3.93 -2.99
CA ASN A 22 10.06 5.26 -3.11
C ASN A 22 9.42 5.45 -4.50
N GLY A 23 8.28 6.14 -4.55
CA GLY A 23 7.58 6.47 -5.80
C GLY A 23 6.78 5.34 -6.44
N PHE A 24 6.80 4.11 -5.91
CA PHE A 24 6.02 3.01 -6.48
C PHE A 24 4.52 3.14 -6.14
N ASN A 25 3.69 2.76 -7.10
CA ASN A 25 2.24 2.63 -6.96
C ASN A 25 1.85 1.15 -7.17
N SER A 26 0.57 0.84 -7.14
CA SER A 26 0.08 -0.53 -7.26
C SER A 26 0.43 -1.21 -8.59
N ARG A 27 0.64 -0.46 -9.70
CA ARG A 27 1.09 -1.02 -10.99
C ARG A 27 2.48 -1.64 -10.86
N TRP A 28 3.40 -0.91 -10.24
CA TRP A 28 4.75 -1.41 -9.94
C TRP A 28 4.71 -2.60 -8.98
N GLY A 29 3.84 -2.53 -7.97
CA GLY A 29 3.60 -3.64 -7.06
C GLY A 29 3.19 -4.93 -7.79
N LEU A 30 2.25 -4.81 -8.73
CA LEU A 30 1.76 -5.94 -9.52
C LEU A 30 2.87 -6.57 -10.38
N LEU A 31 3.74 -5.75 -10.98
CA LEU A 31 4.85 -6.23 -11.79
C LEU A 31 5.95 -6.93 -10.97
N LEU A 32 6.27 -6.38 -9.80
CA LEU A 32 7.44 -6.79 -9.03
C LEU A 32 7.14 -7.84 -7.97
N ALA A 33 5.93 -7.87 -7.41
CA ALA A 33 5.59 -8.82 -6.35
C ALA A 33 5.91 -10.27 -6.75
N PRO A 34 5.53 -10.78 -7.94
CA PRO A 34 5.85 -12.15 -8.33
C PRO A 34 7.36 -12.44 -8.35
N GLN A 35 8.17 -11.49 -8.81
CA GLN A 35 9.62 -11.63 -8.90
C GLN A 35 10.25 -11.68 -7.51
N LEU A 36 9.82 -10.76 -6.64
CA LEU A 36 10.30 -10.68 -5.26
C LEU A 36 9.94 -11.94 -4.47
N LEU A 37 8.73 -12.46 -4.63
CA LEU A 37 8.25 -13.66 -3.93
C LEU A 37 9.01 -14.92 -4.40
N LYS A 38 9.22 -15.09 -5.71
CA LYS A 38 9.96 -16.24 -6.27
C LYS A 38 11.44 -16.28 -5.85
N GLN A 39 12.02 -15.13 -5.49
CA GLN A 39 13.39 -15.07 -4.98
C GLN A 39 13.52 -15.54 -3.53
N GLN A 40 12.42 -15.70 -2.80
CA GLN A 40 12.46 -16.10 -1.39
C GLN A 40 12.72 -17.60 -1.26
N ARG A 41 13.81 -17.94 -0.56
CA ARG A 41 14.21 -19.35 -0.32
C ARG A 41 13.62 -19.95 0.95
N ARG A 42 12.99 -19.12 1.78
CA ARG A 42 12.36 -19.52 3.05
C ARG A 42 10.84 -19.32 2.95
N PRO A 43 10.03 -20.13 3.67
CA PRO A 43 8.59 -19.94 3.72
C PRO A 43 8.23 -18.53 4.20
N LEU A 44 7.25 -17.91 3.54
CA LEU A 44 6.74 -16.60 3.94
C LEU A 44 5.64 -16.78 4.99
N LEU A 45 5.84 -16.19 6.17
CA LEU A 45 4.84 -16.25 7.25
C LEU A 45 3.74 -15.20 7.07
N LEU A 46 4.14 -14.00 6.67
CA LEU A 46 3.28 -12.84 6.52
C LEU A 46 3.82 -11.94 5.40
N VAL A 47 2.94 -11.50 4.50
CA VAL A 47 3.22 -10.43 3.54
C VAL A 47 2.32 -9.24 3.87
N ILE A 48 2.95 -8.07 4.08
CA ILE A 48 2.25 -6.81 4.34
C ILE A 48 2.32 -5.95 3.07
N VAL A 49 1.16 -5.61 2.50
CA VAL A 49 1.05 -4.82 1.28
C VAL A 49 0.61 -3.39 1.63
N CYS A 50 1.42 -2.41 1.22
CA CYS A 50 1.22 -0.99 1.53
C CYS A 50 1.22 -0.17 0.22
N PHE A 51 0.09 -0.11 -0.48
CA PHE A 51 -0.10 0.73 -1.67
C PHE A 51 -1.30 1.65 -1.48
N GLY A 52 -1.47 2.65 -2.36
CA GLY A 52 -2.58 3.60 -2.30
C GLY A 52 -2.14 5.04 -2.14
N ALA A 53 -1.02 5.32 -1.46
CA ALA A 53 -0.60 6.70 -1.20
C ALA A 53 -0.15 7.45 -2.47
N ASN A 54 0.61 6.78 -3.33
CA ASN A 54 1.01 7.33 -4.64
C ASN A 54 -0.11 7.17 -5.67
N ASP A 55 -0.85 6.07 -5.62
CA ASP A 55 -2.02 5.82 -6.46
C ASP A 55 -3.07 6.94 -6.32
N ALA A 56 -3.29 7.40 -5.08
CA ALA A 56 -4.19 8.49 -4.72
C ALA A 56 -3.69 9.88 -5.14
N ALA A 57 -2.48 10.00 -5.71
CA ALA A 57 -2.01 11.27 -6.18
C ALA A 57 -2.98 11.90 -7.19
N VAL A 58 -2.99 13.23 -7.24
CA VAL A 58 -3.65 13.98 -8.30
C VAL A 58 -2.97 13.62 -9.61
N ALA A 59 -3.78 13.26 -10.62
CA ALA A 59 -3.28 13.07 -11.97
C ALA A 59 -2.71 14.40 -12.47
N VAL A 60 -1.41 14.42 -12.76
CA VAL A 60 -0.74 15.54 -13.39
C VAL A 60 -0.02 15.03 -14.64
N PRO A 61 0.10 15.85 -15.69
CA PRO A 61 0.98 15.54 -16.81
C PRO A 61 2.40 15.29 -16.30
N PRO A 62 3.13 14.32 -16.88
CA PRO A 62 4.51 14.07 -16.51
C PRO A 62 5.36 15.30 -16.85
N ALA A 63 6.23 15.70 -15.91
CA ALA A 63 7.11 16.85 -16.07
C ALA A 63 8.26 16.59 -17.06
N SER A 64 8.56 15.32 -17.35
CA SER A 64 9.51 14.87 -18.36
C SER A 64 9.07 13.54 -18.94
N ALA A 65 9.60 13.16 -20.11
CA ALA A 65 9.30 11.88 -20.75
C ALA A 65 9.65 10.66 -19.88
N ASP A 66 10.65 10.80 -19.00
CA ASP A 66 11.11 9.74 -18.10
C ASP A 66 10.34 9.67 -16.78
N GLN A 67 9.43 10.64 -16.52
CA GLN A 67 8.65 10.64 -15.29
C GLN A 67 7.41 9.76 -15.42
N HIS A 68 7.38 8.66 -14.69
CA HIS A 68 6.18 7.85 -14.59
C HIS A 68 5.12 8.52 -13.70
N PRO A 69 3.84 8.51 -14.12
CA PRO A 69 2.76 9.09 -13.32
C PRO A 69 2.52 8.26 -12.06
N LEU A 70 2.42 8.94 -10.91
CA LEU A 70 2.11 8.30 -9.63
C LEU A 70 0.68 7.76 -9.60
N HIS A 71 -0.26 8.53 -10.15
CA HIS A 71 -1.69 8.24 -10.07
C HIS A 71 -2.06 6.92 -10.78
N VAL A 72 -2.90 6.14 -10.11
CA VAL A 72 -3.55 4.94 -10.64
C VAL A 72 -5.06 5.10 -10.43
N PRO A 73 -5.91 5.00 -11.45
CA PRO A 73 -7.37 5.09 -11.31
C PRO A 73 -7.91 4.13 -10.26
N LEU A 74 -9.00 4.52 -9.57
CA LEU A 74 -9.50 3.78 -8.40
C LEU A 74 -9.87 2.32 -8.72
N GLU A 75 -10.57 2.09 -9.82
CA GLU A 75 -10.94 0.74 -10.29
C GLU A 75 -9.70 -0.12 -10.57
N GLU A 76 -8.70 0.46 -11.23
CA GLU A 76 -7.44 -0.22 -11.52
C GLU A 76 -6.67 -0.53 -10.23
N PHE A 77 -6.67 0.39 -9.26
CA PHE A 77 -6.07 0.16 -7.95
C PHE A 77 -6.72 -1.03 -7.23
N GLU A 78 -8.06 -1.10 -7.18
CA GLU A 78 -8.78 -2.24 -6.59
C GLU A 78 -8.43 -3.55 -7.29
N HIS A 79 -8.39 -3.53 -8.63
CA HIS A 79 -7.95 -4.67 -9.42
C HIS A 79 -6.51 -5.09 -9.06
N ASN A 80 -5.58 -4.14 -9.01
CA ASN A 80 -4.18 -4.39 -8.70
C ASN A 80 -4.01 -4.99 -7.31
N ILE A 81 -4.71 -4.49 -6.29
CA ILE A 81 -4.68 -5.05 -4.93
C ILE A 81 -5.15 -6.51 -4.94
N ARG A 82 -6.30 -6.80 -5.58
CA ARG A 82 -6.81 -8.18 -5.68
C ARG A 82 -5.81 -9.10 -6.38
N ARG A 83 -5.23 -8.66 -7.49
CA ARG A 83 -4.22 -9.42 -8.23
C ARG A 83 -2.95 -9.66 -7.41
N ILE A 84 -2.42 -8.65 -6.73
CA ILE A 84 -1.24 -8.79 -5.87
C ILE A 84 -1.49 -9.85 -4.79
N VAL A 85 -2.64 -9.83 -4.11
CA VAL A 85 -2.97 -10.84 -3.10
C VAL A 85 -3.09 -12.24 -3.70
N GLN A 86 -3.68 -12.37 -4.89
CA GLN A 86 -3.75 -13.63 -5.61
C GLN A 86 -2.36 -14.17 -5.95
N GLU A 87 -1.46 -13.34 -6.47
CA GLU A 87 -0.07 -13.71 -6.78
C GLU A 87 0.69 -14.15 -5.52
N ILE A 88 0.53 -13.41 -4.40
CA ILE A 88 1.13 -13.78 -3.11
C ILE A 88 0.72 -15.19 -2.70
N ARG A 89 -0.59 -15.48 -2.73
CA ARG A 89 -1.13 -16.78 -2.34
C ARG A 89 -0.71 -17.89 -3.29
N SER A 90 -0.69 -17.63 -4.59
CA SER A 90 -0.30 -18.59 -5.62
C SER A 90 1.17 -19.00 -5.50
N ILE A 91 2.05 -18.04 -5.25
CA ILE A 91 3.51 -18.28 -5.23
C ILE A 91 3.98 -18.78 -3.86
N SER A 92 3.43 -18.22 -2.78
CA SER A 92 3.93 -18.45 -1.41
C SER A 92 3.21 -19.58 -0.68
N GLY A 93 2.14 -20.11 -1.26
CA GLY A 93 1.35 -21.20 -0.71
C GLY A 93 0.30 -20.77 0.33
N PRO A 94 -0.58 -21.70 0.72
CA PRO A 94 -1.82 -21.40 1.47
C PRO A 94 -1.60 -20.98 2.92
N GLN A 95 -0.42 -21.22 3.50
CA GLN A 95 -0.10 -20.84 4.88
C GLN A 95 0.36 -19.38 5.02
N THR A 96 0.76 -18.75 3.91
CA THR A 96 1.22 -17.36 3.92
C THR A 96 0.05 -16.44 4.26
N ARG A 97 0.18 -15.70 5.37
CA ARG A 97 -0.83 -14.69 5.75
C ARG A 97 -0.63 -13.42 4.93
N VAL A 98 -1.72 -12.75 4.59
CA VAL A 98 -1.69 -11.47 3.88
C VAL A 98 -2.35 -10.40 4.73
N MET A 99 -1.66 -9.29 4.89
CA MET A 99 -2.15 -8.09 5.55
C MET A 99 -2.06 -6.92 4.58
N LEU A 100 -3.13 -6.16 4.46
CA LEU A 100 -3.15 -4.90 3.74
C LEU A 100 -3.10 -3.75 4.74
N MET A 101 -2.38 -2.69 4.40
CA MET A 101 -2.40 -1.43 5.13
C MET A 101 -3.02 -0.37 4.24
N THR A 102 -4.05 0.32 4.74
CA THR A 102 -4.62 1.46 4.02
C THR A 102 -3.59 2.58 3.87
N PRO A 103 -3.67 3.41 2.82
CA PRO A 103 -2.78 4.56 2.71
C PRO A 103 -2.97 5.48 3.94
N PRO A 104 -1.88 6.01 4.52
CA PRO A 104 -2.00 6.95 5.64
C PRO A 104 -2.57 8.30 5.17
N PRO A 105 -3.13 9.10 6.09
CA PRO A 105 -3.40 10.50 5.81
C PRO A 105 -2.11 11.26 5.56
N VAL A 106 -2.23 12.36 4.85
CA VAL A 106 -1.15 13.30 4.56
C VAL A 106 -1.40 14.58 5.33
N HIS A 107 -0.34 15.22 5.80
CA HIS A 107 -0.44 16.55 6.40
C HIS A 107 -0.45 17.59 5.28
N GLU A 108 -1.62 17.91 4.77
CA GLU A 108 -1.81 18.82 3.63
C GLU A 108 -1.21 20.20 3.90
N ALA A 109 -1.42 20.77 5.09
CA ALA A 109 -0.88 22.08 5.45
C ALA A 109 0.66 22.13 5.41
N MET A 110 1.33 21.01 5.69
CA MET A 110 2.79 20.90 5.55
C MET A 110 3.24 20.80 4.09
N LEU A 111 2.39 20.27 3.22
CA LEU A 111 2.66 20.08 1.79
C LEU A 111 2.34 21.33 0.95
N GLU A 112 1.42 22.18 1.39
CA GLU A 112 1.03 23.41 0.68
C GLU A 112 2.19 24.39 0.39
N PRO A 113 3.13 24.66 1.34
CA PRO A 113 4.31 25.47 1.05
C PRO A 113 5.22 24.85 -0.01
N LEU A 114 5.25 23.51 -0.11
CA LEU A 114 6.00 22.81 -1.16
C LEU A 114 5.29 22.94 -2.51
N ALA A 115 3.94 22.84 -2.50
CA ALA A 115 3.12 23.00 -3.68
C ALA A 115 3.29 24.39 -4.31
N SER A 116 3.19 25.44 -3.48
CA SER A 116 3.33 26.84 -3.90
C SER A 116 4.73 27.17 -4.42
N ARG A 117 5.76 26.43 -3.99
CA ARG A 117 7.14 26.54 -4.50
C ARG A 117 7.40 25.65 -5.72
N GLY A 118 6.39 24.94 -6.25
CA GLY A 118 6.55 24.01 -7.37
C GLY A 118 7.43 22.80 -7.04
N LEU A 119 7.64 22.50 -5.76
CA LEU A 119 8.47 21.38 -5.34
C LEU A 119 7.70 20.07 -5.47
N MET A 120 8.42 19.01 -5.89
CA MET A 120 7.82 17.70 -6.13
C MET A 120 7.04 17.18 -4.92
N GLY A 121 5.81 16.73 -5.18
CA GLY A 121 4.94 16.09 -4.18
C GLY A 121 4.05 17.03 -3.37
N GLY A 122 4.26 18.35 -3.42
CA GLY A 122 3.51 19.32 -2.59
C GLY A 122 2.02 19.43 -2.92
N GLY A 123 1.65 19.48 -4.21
CA GLY A 123 0.25 19.65 -4.62
C GLY A 123 -0.48 18.35 -4.99
N GLN A 124 0.23 17.23 -4.95
CA GLN A 124 -0.24 15.98 -5.56
C GLN A 124 -1.00 15.09 -4.58
N ARG A 125 -0.92 15.31 -3.27
CA ARG A 125 -1.53 14.42 -2.27
C ARG A 125 -2.59 15.16 -1.47
N ARG A 126 -3.77 14.55 -1.34
CA ARG A 126 -4.93 15.09 -0.62
C ARG A 126 -5.60 13.99 0.17
N ASN A 127 -6.05 14.32 1.38
CA ASN A 127 -6.73 13.42 2.28
C ASN A 127 -8.05 12.91 1.71
N GLU A 128 -8.83 13.78 1.07
CA GLU A 128 -10.08 13.38 0.38
C GLU A 128 -9.83 12.25 -0.63
N ARG A 129 -8.71 12.31 -1.36
CA ARG A 129 -8.34 11.26 -2.32
C ARG A 129 -7.85 10.01 -1.60
N ALA A 130 -6.92 10.13 -0.67
CA ALA A 130 -6.41 8.99 0.09
C ALA A 130 -7.52 8.22 0.84
N ARG A 131 -8.59 8.91 1.27
CA ARG A 131 -9.81 8.28 1.78
C ARG A 131 -10.49 7.38 0.75
N LYS A 132 -10.67 7.83 -0.49
CA LYS A 132 -11.28 7.01 -1.56
C LYS A 132 -10.49 5.71 -1.79
N TYR A 133 -9.16 5.77 -1.73
CA TYR A 133 -8.29 4.59 -1.88
C TYR A 133 -8.28 3.70 -0.65
N THR A 134 -8.44 4.27 0.55
CA THR A 134 -8.70 3.51 1.78
C THR A 134 -9.97 2.69 1.63
N ASP A 135 -11.09 3.33 1.25
CA ASP A 135 -12.39 2.66 1.09
C ASP A 135 -12.32 1.57 0.00
N ALA A 136 -11.64 1.85 -1.11
CA ALA A 136 -11.38 0.90 -2.19
C ALA A 136 -10.58 -0.33 -1.73
N LEU A 137 -9.51 -0.13 -0.96
CA LEU A 137 -8.70 -1.23 -0.41
C LEU A 137 -9.52 -2.08 0.56
N MET A 138 -10.35 -1.45 1.40
CA MET A 138 -11.23 -2.14 2.34
C MET A 138 -12.27 -2.99 1.60
N ARG A 139 -12.95 -2.43 0.58
CA ARG A 139 -13.90 -3.17 -0.27
C ARG A 139 -13.24 -4.36 -0.94
N ALA A 140 -12.07 -4.17 -1.56
CA ALA A 140 -11.34 -5.26 -2.21
C ALA A 140 -10.99 -6.39 -1.23
N ALA A 141 -10.61 -6.05 0.00
CA ALA A 141 -10.31 -7.04 1.04
C ALA A 141 -11.58 -7.81 1.48
N GLU A 142 -12.70 -7.10 1.65
CA GLU A 142 -13.98 -7.69 2.01
C GLU A 142 -14.47 -8.66 0.92
N GLU A 143 -14.47 -8.25 -0.34
CA GLU A 143 -14.82 -9.11 -1.48
C GLU A 143 -13.95 -10.36 -1.53
N MET A 144 -12.63 -10.21 -1.36
CA MET A 144 -11.71 -11.36 -1.32
C MET A 144 -12.00 -12.30 -0.16
N ASN A 145 -12.44 -11.78 0.98
CA ASN A 145 -12.77 -12.58 2.16
C ASN A 145 -14.14 -13.26 2.05
N THR A 146 -15.11 -12.64 1.39
CA THR A 146 -16.41 -13.23 1.09
C THR A 146 -16.28 -14.37 0.09
N ASN A 147 -15.44 -14.21 -0.93
CA ASN A 147 -15.26 -15.19 -2.01
C ASN A 147 -14.17 -16.24 -1.73
N ARG A 148 -13.56 -16.25 -0.54
CA ARG A 148 -12.47 -17.20 -0.24
C ARG A 148 -13.00 -18.61 0.04
N GLY A 149 -12.25 -19.61 -0.39
CA GLY A 149 -12.46 -20.98 0.05
C GLY A 149 -12.29 -21.12 1.57
N ARG A 150 -13.06 -22.02 2.19
CA ARG A 150 -13.12 -22.22 3.66
C ARG A 150 -11.75 -22.32 4.34
N TYR A 151 -10.77 -22.94 3.68
CA TYR A 151 -9.43 -23.20 4.22
C TYR A 151 -8.38 -22.15 3.83
N VAL A 152 -8.74 -21.14 3.04
CA VAL A 152 -7.83 -20.05 2.66
C VAL A 152 -7.82 -19.02 3.79
N PRO A 153 -6.67 -18.66 4.40
CA PRO A 153 -6.64 -17.65 5.46
C PRO A 153 -7.21 -16.30 5.01
N PRO A 154 -7.93 -15.57 5.87
CA PRO A 154 -8.48 -14.26 5.52
C PRO A 154 -7.37 -13.25 5.23
N VAL A 155 -7.68 -12.27 4.39
CA VAL A 155 -6.88 -11.05 4.24
C VAL A 155 -7.23 -10.13 5.41
N HIS A 156 -6.24 -9.76 6.20
CA HIS A 156 -6.44 -8.77 7.27
C HIS A 156 -6.18 -7.37 6.73
N VAL A 157 -6.92 -6.38 7.24
CA VAL A 157 -6.65 -4.97 6.93
C VAL A 157 -6.33 -4.22 8.21
N VAL A 158 -5.25 -3.44 8.18
CA VAL A 158 -4.95 -2.44 9.20
C VAL A 158 -5.33 -1.08 8.63
N ASP A 159 -6.36 -0.48 9.23
CA ASP A 159 -6.85 0.84 8.83
C ASP A 159 -5.97 1.94 9.42
N ILE A 160 -4.81 2.15 8.78
CA ILE A 160 -3.85 3.20 9.13
C ILE A 160 -4.47 4.58 8.99
N TRP A 161 -5.29 4.78 7.95
CA TRP A 161 -6.07 6.00 7.74
C TRP A 161 -6.80 6.43 9.01
N LYS A 162 -7.64 5.54 9.53
CA LYS A 162 -8.41 5.77 10.75
C LYS A 162 -7.52 5.86 11.99
N ALA A 163 -6.51 5.00 12.10
CA ALA A 163 -5.60 4.98 13.25
C ALA A 163 -4.81 6.29 13.43
N MET A 164 -4.57 7.01 12.34
CA MET A 164 -3.87 8.31 12.33
C MET A 164 -4.83 9.51 12.27
N GLY A 165 -6.12 9.32 12.59
CA GLY A 165 -7.11 10.40 12.65
C GLY A 165 -7.58 10.94 11.28
N GLY A 166 -7.10 10.38 10.17
CA GLY A 166 -7.64 10.55 8.82
C GLY A 166 -7.64 11.97 8.22
N THR A 167 -7.10 12.96 8.92
CA THR A 167 -7.16 14.39 8.54
C THR A 167 -5.94 15.09 9.09
N ASP A 168 -5.69 16.33 8.67
CA ASP A 168 -4.64 17.16 9.25
C ASP A 168 -4.87 17.38 10.76
N GLU A 169 -6.12 17.61 11.18
CA GLU A 169 -6.47 17.73 12.60
C GLU A 169 -6.18 16.45 13.37
N GLY A 170 -6.50 15.30 12.77
CA GLY A 170 -6.21 13.99 13.35
C GLY A 170 -4.71 13.66 13.45
N LEU A 171 -3.90 14.22 12.55
CA LEU A 171 -2.43 14.09 12.57
C LEU A 171 -1.75 15.00 13.59
N ALA A 172 -2.42 16.06 14.04
CA ALA A 172 -1.90 17.02 15.01
C ALA A 172 -2.22 16.66 16.48
N ALA A 173 -3.08 15.66 16.71
CA ALA A 173 -3.54 15.19 18.02
C ALA A 173 -2.61 14.11 18.61
#